data_AF-A0A9W6XPY8-F1
#
_entry.id   AF-A0A9W6XPY8-F1
#
_cell.length_a   1.000
_cell.length_b   1.000
_cell.length_c   1.000
_cell.angle_alpha   90.00
_cell.angle_beta   90.00
_cell.angle_gamma   90.00
#
_symmetry.space_group_name_H-M   'P 1'
#
loop_
_entity.id
_entity.type
_entity.pdbx_description
1 polymer ?
#
loop_
_entity_poly.entity_id
_entity_poly.type
_entity_poly.pdbx_seq_one_letter_code
_entity_poly.pdbx_strand_id
1 'polypeptide(L)'
;MGETAVYFKDAREQTVEVRGSRHVVVKSTGFASMRVTSVLAVAAAGVKLPPLVTWKHKKGSLRVALQLARHSLSPGSSSRQKALVWDSMSAHIVHTVMEKCKAREIAMCVIAGGLTAYLQAGDFGIYK
;
A
#
# COMPACT_ATOMS: atom_id res chain seq x y z
N MET A 1 -2.46 3.33 -6.78
CA MET A 1 -2.59 2.66 -5.47
C MET A 1 -1.45 1.66 -5.37
N GLY A 2 -0.90 1.44 -4.18
CA GLY A 2 0.12 0.41 -3.97
C GLY A 2 0.10 -0.13 -2.54
N GLU A 3 0.59 -1.35 -2.39
CA GLU A 3 0.73 -2.08 -1.15
C GLU A 3 2.18 -2.04 -0.69
N THR A 4 2.40 -1.77 0.59
CA THR A 4 3.73 -1.86 1.20
C THR A 4 3.68 -2.63 2.51
N ALA A 5 4.71 -3.44 2.73
CA ALA A 5 4.92 -4.13 3.99
C ALA A 5 5.55 -3.16 4.99
N VAL A 6 4.84 -2.89 6.08
CA VAL A 6 5.38 -2.14 7.22
C VAL A 6 5.80 -3.16 8.27
N TYR A 7 7.11 -3.27 8.46
CA TYR A 7 7.69 -4.20 9.42
C TYR A 7 7.68 -3.60 10.82
N PHE A 8 7.46 -4.44 11.84
CA PHE A 8 7.53 -4.02 13.26
C PHE A 8 8.97 -3.79 13.73
N LYS A 9 9.93 -4.14 12.88
CA LYS A 9 11.35 -3.93 13.14
C LYS A 9 11.71 -2.51 12.71
N ASP A 10 11.97 -1.67 13.69
CA ASP A 10 12.70 -0.41 13.50
C ASP A 10 14.16 -0.65 13.93
N ALA A 11 15.00 -0.99 12.96
CA ALA A 11 16.45 -1.09 13.22
C ALA A 11 17.00 0.34 13.18
N ARG A 12 17.29 0.91 14.35
CA ARG A 12 17.91 2.24 14.42
C ARG A 12 19.20 2.24 13.59
N GLU A 13 19.33 3.21 12.69
CA GLU A 13 20.53 3.42 11.88
C GLU A 13 21.74 3.85 12.73
N GLN A 14 21.47 4.30 13.96
CA GLN A 14 22.46 4.76 14.92
C GLN A 14 22.38 3.93 16.20
N THR A 15 23.56 3.55 16.69
CA THR A 15 23.75 2.88 17.98
C THR A 15 24.74 3.71 18.79
N VAL A 16 24.53 3.79 20.10
CA VAL A 16 25.47 4.45 21.02
C VAL A 16 26.27 3.36 21.69
N GLU A 17 27.59 3.36 21.48
CA GLU A 17 28.52 2.40 22.06
C GLU A 17 29.78 3.12 22.58
N VAL A 18 30.52 2.44 23.47
CA VAL A 18 31.77 2.96 24.01
C VAL A 18 32.80 3.13 22.89
N ARG A 19 33.46 4.29 22.84
CA ARG A 19 34.48 4.59 21.84
C ARG A 19 35.64 3.58 21.95
N GLY A 20 35.93 2.89 20.84
CA GLY A 20 36.98 1.85 20.77
C GLY A 20 36.47 0.40 20.79
N SER A 21 35.15 0.19 20.88
CA SER A 21 34.56 -1.16 20.78
C SER A 21 34.82 -1.80 19.41
N ARG A 22 35.27 -3.07 19.43
CA ARG A 22 35.52 -3.88 18.21
C ARG A 22 34.25 -4.33 17.50
N HIS A 23 33.15 -4.45 18.25
CA HIS A 23 31.85 -4.89 17.75
C HIS A 23 30.74 -4.02 18.35
N VAL A 24 29.68 -3.82 17.58
CA VAL A 24 28.49 -3.06 17.96
C VAL A 24 27.29 -4.00 17.89
N VAL A 25 26.57 -4.14 19.01
CA VAL A 25 25.40 -5.03 19.06
C VAL A 25 24.17 -4.26 18.60
N VAL A 26 23.68 -4.57 17.40
CA VAL A 26 22.40 -4.06 16.93
C VAL A 26 21.27 -4.87 17.57
N LYS A 27 20.63 -4.29 18.60
CA LYS A 27 19.49 -4.92 19.27
C LYS A 27 18.34 -5.04 18.27
N SER A 28 17.92 -6.28 18.01
CA SER A 28 16.69 -6.54 17.25
C SER A 28 15.52 -6.74 18.21
N THR A 29 14.31 -6.39 17.79
CA THR A 29 13.08 -6.63 18.57
C THR A 29 12.66 -8.10 18.59
N GLY A 30 13.38 -9.01 17.93
CA GLY A 30 13.00 -10.43 17.79
C GLY A 30 11.83 -10.69 16.82
N PHE A 31 11.14 -9.64 16.36
CA PHE A 31 9.97 -9.73 15.46
C PHE A 31 10.34 -9.50 13.99
N ALA A 32 11.46 -10.05 13.52
CA ALA A 32 12.03 -9.75 12.20
C ALA A 32 11.10 -10.06 11.01
N SER A 33 10.09 -10.94 11.21
CA SER A 33 9.12 -11.32 10.19
C SER A 33 7.73 -10.73 10.41
N MET A 34 7.51 -10.04 11.53
CA MET A 34 6.21 -9.45 11.82
C MET A 34 6.02 -8.19 10.98
N ARG A 35 4.91 -8.12 10.25
CA ARG A 35 4.56 -7.00 9.36
C ARG A 35 3.05 -6.83 9.24
N VAL A 36 2.61 -5.59 9.08
CA VAL A 36 1.29 -5.26 8.55
C VAL A 36 1.42 -4.87 7.08
N THR A 37 0.38 -5.12 6.29
CA THR A 37 0.33 -4.62 4.92
C THR A 37 -0.46 -3.32 4.92
N SER A 38 0.18 -2.21 4.59
CA SER A 38 -0.46 -0.91 4.40
C SER A 38 -0.75 -0.70 2.93
N VAL A 39 -1.97 -0.31 2.60
CA VAL A 39 -2.35 0.08 1.25
C VAL A 39 -2.53 1.57 1.19
N LEU A 40 -1.77 2.19 0.29
CA LEU A 40 -1.68 3.64 0.13
C LEU A 40 -2.24 4.03 -1.25
N ALA A 41 -2.98 5.13 -1.26
CA ALA A 41 -3.50 5.71 -2.49
C ALA A 41 -3.34 7.23 -2.46
N VAL A 42 -3.03 7.79 -3.62
CA VAL A 42 -2.91 9.23 -3.83
C VAL A 42 -3.87 9.59 -4.95
N ALA A 43 -4.69 10.62 -4.73
CA ALA A 43 -5.58 11.16 -5.74
C ALA A 43 -4.77 12.00 -6.75
N ALA A 44 -5.28 12.15 -7.98
CA ALA A 44 -4.65 12.98 -9.01
C ALA A 44 -4.43 14.45 -8.57
N ALA A 45 -5.22 14.93 -7.59
CA ALA A 45 -5.04 16.24 -6.97
C ALA A 45 -3.84 16.33 -6.00
N GLY A 46 -3.01 15.29 -5.89
CA GLY A 46 -1.89 15.21 -4.95
C GLY A 46 -2.29 14.90 -3.50
N VAL A 47 -3.58 14.68 -3.24
CA VAL A 47 -4.11 14.38 -1.90
C VAL A 47 -3.85 12.92 -1.55
N LYS A 48 -3.17 12.67 -0.43
CA LYS A 48 -2.99 11.33 0.14
C LYS A 48 -4.31 10.87 0.78
N LEU A 49 -4.78 9.69 0.40
CA LEU A 49 -5.99 9.10 0.96
C LEU A 49 -5.66 8.38 2.27
N PRO A 50 -6.62 8.28 3.21
CA PRO A 50 -6.41 7.54 4.45
C PRO A 50 -5.88 6.13 4.19
N PRO A 51 -4.76 5.73 4.82
CA PRO A 51 -4.14 4.43 4.57
C PRO A 51 -5.02 3.30 5.09
N LEU A 52 -5.11 2.20 4.35
CA LEU A 52 -5.76 0.98 4.81
C LEU A 52 -4.71 0.03 5.37
N VAL A 53 -4.69 -0.15 6.69
CA VAL A 53 -3.76 -1.07 7.36
C VAL A 53 -4.42 -2.41 7.58
N THR A 54 -3.75 -3.46 7.12
CA THR A 54 -4.27 -4.82 7.14
C THR A 54 -3.35 -5.74 7.94
N TRP A 55 -3.95 -6.45 8.89
CA TRP A 55 -3.27 -7.40 9.76
C TRP A 55 -3.51 -8.81 9.26
N LYS A 56 -2.49 -9.66 9.27
CA LYS A 56 -2.69 -11.09 8.98
C LYS A 56 -3.52 -11.72 10.10
N HIS A 57 -4.77 -12.07 9.82
CA HIS A 57 -5.63 -12.83 10.73
C HIS A 57 -5.50 -14.35 10.46
N LYS A 58 -5.65 -15.19 11.51
CA LYS A 58 -5.49 -16.65 11.44
C LYS A 58 -6.57 -17.38 10.62
N LYS A 59 -7.64 -16.67 10.21
CA LYS A 59 -8.71 -17.19 9.34
C LYS A 59 -9.05 -16.18 8.25
N GLY A 60 -8.74 -16.52 7.00
CA GLY A 60 -9.42 -16.03 5.80
C GLY A 60 -8.92 -14.69 5.24
N SER A 61 -8.59 -14.73 3.94
CA SER A 61 -8.07 -13.65 3.11
C SER A 61 -8.89 -12.34 3.18
N LEU A 62 -8.16 -11.22 3.14
CA LEU A 62 -8.63 -9.88 3.52
C LEU A 62 -9.31 -9.16 2.34
N ARG A 63 -10.46 -8.50 2.59
CA ARG A 63 -11.22 -7.70 1.62
C ARG A 63 -10.59 -6.30 1.45
N VAL A 64 -9.41 -6.21 0.86
CA VAL A 64 -8.57 -4.99 0.89
C VAL A 64 -8.98 -3.92 -0.12
N ALA A 65 -9.14 -4.29 -1.40
CA ALA A 65 -9.25 -3.32 -2.49
C ALA A 65 -10.50 -2.42 -2.40
N LEU A 66 -11.58 -2.88 -1.76
CA LEU A 66 -12.85 -2.16 -1.77
C LEU A 66 -12.94 -1.06 -0.71
N GLN A 67 -12.16 -1.13 0.36
CA GLN A 67 -12.35 -0.22 1.50
C GLN A 67 -11.77 1.16 1.24
N LEU A 68 -10.65 1.26 0.49
CA LEU A 68 -10.08 2.54 0.05
C LEU A 68 -11.01 3.29 -0.92
N ALA A 69 -11.72 2.58 -1.80
CA ALA A 69 -12.70 3.17 -2.70
C ALA A 69 -13.92 3.75 -1.95
N ARG A 70 -14.24 3.26 -0.75
CA ARG A 70 -15.39 3.73 0.05
C ARG A 70 -15.13 5.05 0.78
N HIS A 71 -13.90 5.29 1.25
CA HIS A 71 -13.56 6.51 1.99
C HIS A 71 -13.17 7.68 1.08
N SER A 72 -12.70 7.39 -0.14
CA SER A 72 -12.13 8.41 -1.05
C SER A 72 -13.14 8.98 -2.05
N LEU A 73 -14.33 8.39 -2.14
CA LEU A 73 -15.34 8.72 -3.13
C LEU A 73 -16.67 9.02 -2.41
N SER A 74 -16.74 10.20 -1.77
CA SER A 74 -18.02 10.71 -1.28
C SER A 74 -19.05 10.74 -2.42
N PRO A 75 -20.32 10.34 -2.19
CA PRO A 75 -21.36 10.33 -3.21
C PRO A 75 -21.81 11.74 -3.68
N GLY A 76 -21.15 12.82 -3.23
CA GLY A 76 -21.56 14.20 -3.48
C GLY A 76 -20.91 14.95 -4.66
N SER A 77 -19.87 14.43 -5.33
CA SER A 77 -19.25 15.17 -6.46
C SER A 77 -19.74 14.61 -7.81
N SER A 78 -20.78 15.25 -8.34
CA SER A 78 -21.22 15.13 -9.73
C SER A 78 -20.07 15.45 -10.71
N SER A 79 -19.95 14.64 -11.76
CA SER A 79 -19.21 14.85 -13.02
C SER A 79 -17.69 14.65 -13.15
N ARG A 80 -16.94 14.13 -12.17
CA ARG A 80 -15.55 13.67 -12.43
C ARG A 80 -15.49 12.16 -12.66
N GLN A 81 -15.05 11.77 -13.86
CA GLN A 81 -14.70 10.39 -14.18
C GLN A 81 -13.72 9.87 -13.13
N LYS A 82 -14.11 8.82 -12.41
CA LYS A 82 -13.30 8.20 -11.35
C LYS A 82 -12.40 7.17 -12.02
N ALA A 83 -11.09 7.32 -11.88
CA ALA A 83 -10.12 6.36 -12.41
C ALA A 83 -9.27 5.79 -11.27
N LEU A 84 -9.00 4.49 -11.34
CA LEU A 84 -8.17 3.76 -10.40
C LEU A 84 -7.03 3.09 -11.16
N VAL A 85 -5.81 3.46 -10.79
CA VAL A 85 -4.57 2.89 -11.32
C VAL A 85 -3.95 2.00 -10.24
N TRP A 86 -3.72 0.73 -10.55
CA TRP A 86 -3.09 -0.26 -9.66
C TRP A 86 -2.25 -1.26 -10.47
N ASP A 87 -1.52 -2.14 -9.78
CA ASP A 87 -0.71 -3.18 -10.41
C ASP A 87 -1.51 -4.42 -10.85
N SER A 88 -0.80 -5.36 -11.48
CA SER A 88 -1.34 -6.66 -11.90
C SER A 88 -1.46 -7.70 -10.76
N MET A 89 -1.50 -7.29 -9.48
CA MET A 89 -1.67 -8.25 -8.37
C MET A 89 -2.96 -9.05 -8.58
N SER A 90 -2.91 -10.38 -8.41
CA SER A 90 -4.06 -11.27 -8.65
C SER A 90 -5.32 -10.87 -7.87
N ALA A 91 -5.16 -10.26 -6.68
CA ALA A 91 -6.26 -9.75 -5.87
C ALA A 91 -6.93 -8.49 -6.44
N HIS A 92 -6.25 -7.71 -7.29
CA HIS A 92 -6.79 -6.52 -7.95
C HIS A 92 -7.54 -6.86 -9.24
N ILE A 93 -7.08 -7.90 -9.94
CA ILE A 93 -7.69 -8.37 -11.19
C ILE A 93 -8.78 -9.42 -10.99
N VAL A 94 -9.10 -9.78 -9.75
CA VAL A 94 -10.18 -10.74 -9.47
C VAL A 94 -11.53 -10.17 -9.93
N HIS A 95 -12.36 -11.01 -10.55
CA HIS A 95 -13.64 -10.60 -11.15
C HIS A 95 -14.53 -9.81 -10.18
N THR A 96 -14.62 -10.26 -8.93
CA THR A 96 -15.44 -9.61 -7.89
C THR A 96 -15.00 -8.18 -7.54
N VAL A 97 -13.73 -7.84 -7.76
CA VAL A 97 -13.21 -6.48 -7.59
C VAL A 97 -13.52 -5.66 -8.84
N MET A 98 -13.28 -6.21 -10.03
CA MET A 98 -13.60 -5.55 -11.30
C MET A 98 -15.09 -5.20 -11.43
N GLU A 99 -15.98 -6.14 -11.10
CA GLU A 99 -17.44 -5.92 -11.12
C GLU A 99 -17.85 -4.76 -10.21
N LYS A 100 -17.27 -4.67 -9.02
CA LYS A 100 -17.59 -3.59 -8.07
C LYS A 100 -17.08 -2.24 -8.53
N CYS A 101 -15.94 -2.20 -9.22
CA CYS A 101 -15.44 -0.98 -9.84
C CYS A 101 -16.34 -0.54 -11.00
N LYS A 102 -16.76 -1.47 -11.87
CA LYS A 102 -17.73 -1.20 -12.94
C LYS A 102 -19.06 -0.67 -12.39
N ALA A 103 -19.61 -1.31 -11.34
CA ALA A 103 -20.84 -0.88 -10.68
C ALA A 103 -20.77 0.51 -10.03
N ARG A 104 -19.57 1.06 -9.87
CA ARG A 104 -19.31 2.40 -9.32
C ARG A 104 -18.81 3.39 -10.38
N GLU A 105 -18.84 3.00 -11.65
CA GLU A 105 -18.35 3.78 -12.78
C GLU A 105 -16.89 4.23 -12.59
N ILE A 106 -16.08 3.33 -12.01
CA ILE A 106 -14.65 3.54 -11.82
C ILE A 106 -13.91 2.93 -13.01
N ALA A 107 -13.30 3.78 -13.83
CA ALA A 107 -12.37 3.35 -14.86
C ALA A 107 -11.16 2.67 -14.19
N MET A 108 -10.80 1.48 -14.66
CA MET A 108 -9.68 0.71 -14.12
C MET A 108 -8.52 0.73 -15.10
N CYS A 109 -7.31 1.01 -14.61
CA CYS A 109 -6.07 0.94 -15.36
C CYS A 109 -5.10 0.03 -14.61
N VAL A 110 -4.70 -1.07 -15.27
CA VAL A 110 -3.78 -2.07 -14.70
C VAL A 110 -2.40 -1.83 -15.26
N ILE A 111 -1.42 -1.66 -14.38
CA ILE A 111 0.00 -1.60 -14.74
C ILE A 111 0.47 -3.03 -15.04
N ALA A 112 1.00 -3.25 -16.24
CA ALA A 112 1.52 -4.55 -16.64
C ALA A 112 2.69 -4.99 -15.75
N GLY A 113 2.85 -6.31 -15.59
CA GLY A 113 3.94 -6.88 -14.79
C GLY A 113 5.31 -6.39 -15.25
N GLY A 114 6.20 -6.10 -14.29
CA GLY A 114 7.54 -5.54 -14.57
C GLY A 114 7.57 -4.03 -14.77
N LEU A 115 6.42 -3.35 -14.89
CA LEU A 115 6.36 -1.88 -15.02
C LEU A 115 6.01 -1.16 -13.72
N THR A 116 5.71 -1.89 -12.64
CA THR A 116 5.33 -1.31 -11.35
C THR A 116 6.38 -0.32 -10.84
N ALA A 117 7.67 -0.68 -10.87
CA ALA A 117 8.77 0.19 -10.43
C ALA A 117 8.88 1.52 -11.20
N TYR A 118 8.35 1.59 -12.42
CA TYR A 118 8.44 2.77 -13.28
C TYR A 118 7.15 3.58 -13.33
N LEU A 119 6.00 2.92 -13.25
CA LEU A 119 4.68 3.53 -13.47
C LEU A 119 3.85 3.66 -12.18
N GLN A 120 4.21 2.97 -11.11
CA GLN A 120 3.50 3.07 -9.83
C GLN A 120 4.02 4.29 -9.06
N ALA A 121 3.17 5.31 -8.93
CA ALA A 121 3.52 6.55 -8.23
C ALA A 121 4.01 6.32 -6.78
N GLY A 122 3.54 5.26 -6.11
CA GLY A 122 3.99 4.88 -4.78
C GLY A 122 5.44 4.39 -4.74
N ASP A 123 5.91 3.75 -5.81
CA ASP A 123 7.26 3.18 -5.86
C ASP A 123 8.30 4.25 -6.26
N PHE A 124 7.88 5.23 -7.05
CA PHE A 124 8.72 6.36 -7.48
C PHE A 124 8.79 7.50 -6.43
N GLY A 125 7.68 7.76 -5.73
CA GLY A 125 7.48 8.97 -4.93
C GLY A 125 7.89 8.90 -3.45
N ILE A 126 8.30 7.74 -2.93
CA ILE A 126 8.63 7.57 -1.49
C ILE A 126 10.13 7.81 -1.19
N TYR A 127 10.99 7.91 -2.21
CA TYR A 127 12.45 8.04 -2.05
C TYR A 127 13.00 9.46 -2.33
N LYS A 128 12.26 10.52 -2.03
CA LYS A 128 12.78 11.89 -2.05
C LYS A 128 12.56 12.60 -0.73
#